data_AF-A0A259Q1B4-F1
#
_entry.id   AF-A0A259Q1B4-F1
#
_cell.length_a   1.000
_cell.length_b   1.000
_cell.length_c   1.000
_cell.angle_alpha   90.00
_cell.angle_beta   90.00
_cell.angle_gamma   90.00
#
_symmetry.space_group_name_H-M   'P 1'
#
loop_
_entity.id
_entity.type
_entity.pdbx_description
1 polymer ?
#
loop_
_entity_poly.entity_id
_entity_poly.type
_entity_poly.pdbx_seq_one_letter_code
_entity_poly.pdbx_strand_id
1 'polypeptide(L)'
;MAWSWQPGHAQTLLLAANRDEWLDRPTLPMRWWQPDPQLPVLVLSGRDSRSGGIWLGLSDTGRFAAVTNVRDPGRERPQAPSRGLLPLRYLL
;
A
#
# COMPACT_ATOMS: atom_id res chain seq x y z
N MET A 1 12.87 2.25 -3.27
CA MET A 1 12.06 1.33 -4.09
C MET A 1 12.84 1.09 -5.37
N ALA A 2 12.98 -0.16 -5.78
CA ALA A 2 13.63 -0.56 -7.02
C ALA A 2 12.72 -1.55 -7.75
N TRP A 3 12.69 -1.48 -9.08
CA TRP A 3 11.91 -2.40 -9.90
C TRP A 3 12.69 -2.82 -11.14
N SER A 4 12.38 -4.03 -11.62
CA SER A 4 12.77 -4.53 -12.94
C SER A 4 11.50 -4.83 -13.71
N TRP A 5 11.35 -4.20 -14.88
CA TRP A 5 10.20 -4.36 -15.77
C TRP A 5 10.65 -4.96 -17.10
N GLN A 6 10.15 -6.15 -17.42
CA GLN A 6 10.56 -6.92 -18.60
C GLN A 6 9.33 -7.51 -19.30
N PRO A 7 8.67 -6.75 -20.19
CA PRO A 7 7.56 -7.27 -20.99
C PRO A 7 7.95 -8.54 -21.78
N GLY A 8 7.07 -9.54 -21.82
CA GLY A 8 7.31 -10.79 -22.54
C GLY A 8 8.19 -11.81 -21.80
N HIS A 9 8.74 -11.46 -20.64
CA HIS A 9 9.42 -12.40 -19.76
C HIS A 9 8.44 -13.06 -18.79
N ALA A 10 8.74 -14.28 -18.31
CA ALA A 10 7.89 -15.01 -17.36
C ALA A 10 7.69 -14.28 -16.02
N GLN A 11 8.66 -13.46 -15.63
CA GLN A 11 8.59 -12.51 -14.52
C GLN A 11 8.55 -11.09 -15.08
N THR A 12 7.36 -10.60 -15.39
CA THR A 12 7.17 -9.30 -16.05
C THR A 12 7.58 -8.12 -15.16
N LEU A 13 7.30 -8.21 -13.86
CA LEU A 13 7.61 -7.17 -12.88
C LEU A 13 8.20 -7.79 -11.61
N LEU A 14 9.41 -7.38 -11.25
CA LEU A 14 9.98 -7.58 -9.93
C LEU A 14 10.04 -6.23 -9.22
N LEU A 15 9.47 -6.14 -8.01
CA LEU A 15 9.46 -4.93 -7.20
C LEU A 15 10.03 -5.26 -5.82
N ALA A 16 11.02 -4.47 -5.39
CA ALA A 16 11.57 -4.53 -4.05
C ALA A 16 11.55 -3.13 -3.41
N ALA A 17 11.09 -3.05 -2.17
CA ALA A 17 11.03 -1.79 -1.45
C ALA A 17 11.24 -2.03 0.05
N ASN A 18 11.89 -1.06 0.69
CA ASN A 18 11.97 -0.95 2.14
C ASN A 18 11.05 0.17 2.61
N ARG A 19 10.43 -0.03 3.76
CA ARG A 19 9.70 0.99 4.50
C ARG A 19 10.17 1.02 5.94
N ASP A 20 10.81 2.12 6.31
CA ASP A 20 11.04 2.41 7.72
C ASP A 20 9.72 2.87 8.33
N GLU A 21 9.30 2.20 9.40
CA GLU A 21 8.05 2.48 10.10
C GLU A 21 8.27 2.42 11.62
N TRP A 22 7.38 3.05 12.38
CA TRP A 22 7.41 2.97 13.83
C TRP A 22 7.16 1.54 14.30
N LEU A 23 7.96 1.07 15.27
CA LEU A 23 7.86 -0.28 15.83
C LEU A 23 6.49 -0.54 16.49
N ASP A 24 5.88 0.50 17.05
CA ASP A 24 4.59 0.42 17.75
C ASP A 24 3.38 0.55 16.79
N ARG A 25 3.59 0.56 15.47
CA ARG A 25 2.51 0.68 14.48
C ARG A 25 2.04 -0.72 14.04
N PRO A 26 0.96 -1.26 14.62
CA PRO A 26 0.49 -2.60 14.28
C PRO A 26 -0.01 -2.66 12.83
N THR A 27 0.31 -3.77 12.17
CA THR A 27 -0.13 -4.06 10.80
C THR A 27 -0.62 -5.50 10.71
N LEU A 28 -1.69 -5.72 9.93
CA LEU A 28 -2.10 -7.05 9.55
C LEU A 28 -1.21 -7.56 8.40
N PRO A 29 -0.85 -8.86 8.39
CA PRO A 29 0.03 -9.43 7.38
C PRO A 29 -0.60 -9.36 5.99
N MET A 30 0.29 -9.42 4.99
CA MET A 30 -0.09 -9.41 3.59
C MET A 30 -0.97 -10.60 3.25
N ARG A 31 -2.15 -10.31 2.69
CA ARG A 31 -3.11 -11.29 2.18
C ARG A 31 -4.01 -10.62 1.15
N TRP A 32 -4.79 -11.41 0.42
CA TRP A 32 -5.94 -10.89 -0.31
C TRP A 32 -7.07 -10.55 0.67
N TRP A 33 -7.64 -9.36 0.55
CA TRP A 33 -8.80 -8.92 1.34
C TRP A 33 -9.62 -7.91 0.56
N GLN A 34 -10.89 -7.78 0.91
CA GLN A 34 -11.82 -6.82 0.32
C GLN A 34 -11.89 -5.57 1.21
N PRO A 35 -11.41 -4.40 0.77
CA PRO A 35 -11.42 -3.20 1.62
C PRO A 35 -12.79 -2.58 1.79
N ASP A 36 -13.63 -2.69 0.77
CA ASP A 36 -15.02 -2.22 0.76
C ASP A 36 -15.94 -3.38 0.36
N PRO A 37 -16.81 -3.89 1.26
CA PRO A 37 -17.76 -4.95 0.95
C PRO A 37 -18.73 -4.64 -0.20
N GLN A 38 -18.93 -3.35 -0.54
CA GLN A 38 -19.82 -2.92 -1.62
C GLN A 38 -19.13 -2.95 -2.99
N LEU A 39 -17.80 -3.03 -3.04
CA LEU A 39 -17.01 -3.06 -4.27
C LEU A 39 -16.39 -4.45 -4.46
N PRO A 40 -16.59 -5.13 -5.61
CA PRO A 40 -16.05 -6.46 -5.85
C PRO A 40 -14.57 -6.41 -6.27
N VAL A 41 -13.73 -5.77 -5.45
CA VAL A 41 -12.29 -5.60 -5.69
C VAL A 41 -11.50 -6.20 -4.53
N LEU A 42 -10.61 -7.13 -4.83
CA LEU A 42 -9.65 -7.67 -3.87
C LEU A 42 -8.32 -6.94 -3.95
N VAL A 43 -7.75 -6.65 -2.79
CA VAL A 43 -6.43 -6.03 -2.67
C VAL A 43 -5.48 -7.00 -1.96
N LEU A 44 -4.32 -7.27 -2.57
CA LEU A 44 -3.18 -7.93 -1.94
C LEU A 44 -2.32 -6.87 -1.27
N SER A 45 -2.34 -6.82 0.06
CA SER A 45 -1.51 -5.90 0.84
C SER A 45 -1.47 -6.29 2.31
N GLY A 46 -0.46 -5.80 3.03
CA GLY A 46 -0.58 -5.63 4.48
C GLY A 46 -1.47 -4.42 4.79
N ARG A 47 -2.16 -4.44 5.94
CA ARG A 47 -3.09 -3.37 6.32
C ARG A 47 -2.65 -2.72 7.63
N ASP A 48 -2.53 -1.40 7.65
CA ASP A 48 -2.37 -0.64 8.89
C ASP A 48 -3.62 -0.83 9.75
N SER A 49 -3.48 -1.45 10.94
CA SER A 49 -4.64 -1.69 11.81
C SER A 49 -5.04 -0.45 12.62
N ARG A 50 -4.18 0.57 12.70
CA ARG A 50 -4.47 1.85 13.38
C ARG A 50 -5.26 2.79 12.47
N SER A 51 -4.85 2.93 11.21
CA SER A 51 -5.46 3.88 10.27
C SER A 51 -6.22 3.25 9.09
N GLY A 52 -6.18 1.92 8.94
CA GLY A 52 -6.91 1.18 7.92
C GLY A 52 -6.32 1.24 6.50
N GLY A 53 -5.28 2.05 6.26
CA GLY A 53 -4.64 2.21 4.95
C GLY A 53 -3.56 1.16 4.63
N ILE A 54 -2.89 1.34 3.49
CA ILE A 54 -1.83 0.45 3.00
C ILE A 54 -0.58 1.25 2.62
N TRP A 55 0.57 0.56 2.58
CA TRP A 55 1.81 1.15 2.07
C TRP A 55 2.08 0.79 0.62
N LEU A 56 1.88 -0.48 0.27
CA LEU A 56 2.05 -1.07 -1.05
C LEU A 56 0.93 -2.10 -1.22
N GLY A 57 0.30 -2.14 -2.38
CA GLY A 57 -0.68 -3.16 -2.69
C GLY A 57 -0.92 -3.34 -4.18
N LEU A 58 -1.56 -4.46 -4.51
CA LEU A 58 -2.03 -4.80 -5.84
C LEU A 58 -3.53 -5.08 -5.79
N SER A 59 -4.28 -4.64 -6.80
CA SER A 59 -5.66 -5.09 -7.00
C SER A 59 -5.70 -6.33 -7.89
N ASP A 60 -6.74 -7.13 -7.75
CA ASP A 60 -7.09 -8.19 -8.70
C ASP A 60 -7.42 -7.66 -10.11
N THR A 61 -7.67 -6.36 -10.25
CA THR A 61 -7.79 -5.65 -11.54
C THR A 61 -6.44 -5.32 -12.19
N GLY A 62 -5.32 -5.73 -11.60
CA GLY A 62 -3.97 -5.55 -12.16
C GLY A 62 -3.36 -4.17 -11.91
N ARG A 63 -3.96 -3.35 -11.04
CA ARG A 63 -3.35 -2.08 -10.60
C ARG A 63 -2.39 -2.36 -9.45
N PHE A 64 -1.31 -1.58 -9.37
CA PHE A 64 -0.48 -1.54 -8.18
C PHE A 64 -0.31 -0.09 -7.74
N ALA A 65 -0.20 0.13 -6.44
CA ALA A 65 0.08 1.45 -5.88
C ALA A 65 0.89 1.34 -4.61
N ALA A 66 1.71 2.35 -4.38
CA ALA A 66 2.45 2.50 -3.15
C ALA A 66 2.56 3.96 -2.76
N VAL A 67 2.82 4.22 -1.47
CA VAL A 67 3.20 5.54 -0.99
C VAL A 67 4.63 5.50 -0.46
N THR A 68 5.44 6.48 -0.86
CA THR A 68 6.81 6.62 -0.33
C THR A 68 6.79 7.43 0.96
N ASN A 69 7.75 7.14 1.84
CA ASN A 69 7.92 7.90 3.06
C ASN A 69 8.54 9.27 2.73
N VAL A 70 7.71 10.30 2.64
CA VAL A 70 8.18 11.70 2.72
C VAL A 70 7.99 12.17 4.16
N ARG A 71 9.07 12.61 4.81
CA ARG A 71 9.05 13.16 6.19
C ARG A 71 9.23 14.67 6.12
N ASP A 72 8.35 15.39 6.80
CA ASP A 72 8.42 16.84 7.00
C ASP A 72 8.09 17.13 8.48
N PRO A 73 9.10 17.06 9.38
CA PRO A 73 8.89 17.15 10.83
C PRO A 73 8.22 18.45 11.28
N GLY A 74 8.34 19.54 10.51
CA GLY A 74 7.73 20.82 10.83
C GLY A 74 6.24 20.92 10.48
N ARG A 75 5.66 19.87 9.90
CA ARG A 75 4.34 19.91 9.27
C ARG A 75 3.42 18.76 9.69
N GLU A 76 3.58 18.28 10.91
CA GLU A 76 2.68 17.29 11.48
C GLU A 76 1.28 17.89 11.71
N ARG A 77 0.27 17.22 11.18
CA ARG A 77 -1.14 17.58 11.34
C ARG A 77 -1.86 16.41 11.99
N PRO A 78 -2.07 16.41 13.33
CA PRO A 78 -2.58 15.25 14.06
C PRO A 78 -3.94 14.74 13.56
N GLN A 79 -4.77 15.63 13.02
CA GLN A 79 -6.11 15.31 12.53
C GLN A 79 -6.14 15.01 11.01
N ALA A 80 -5.00 15.01 10.33
CA ALA A 80 -4.97 14.72 8.90
C ALA A 80 -5.28 13.24 8.62
N PRO A 81 -6.02 12.92 7.54
CA PRO A 81 -6.21 11.54 7.11
C PRO A 81 -4.87 10.84 6.85
N SER A 82 -4.81 9.54 7.13
CA SER A 82 -3.62 8.75 6.84
C SER A 82 -3.31 8.73 5.34
N ARG A 83 -2.05 9.00 4.98
CA ARG A 83 -1.56 8.88 3.59
C ARG A 83 -1.69 7.47 3.03
N GLY A 84 -1.75 6.45 3.88
CA GLY A 84 -1.98 5.07 3.45
C GLY A 84 -3.34 4.84 2.79
N LEU A 85 -4.28 5.78 2.94
CA LEU A 85 -5.56 5.75 2.22
C LEU A 85 -5.41 6.14 0.75
N LEU A 86 -4.34 6.84 0.35
CA LEU A 86 -4.12 7.24 -1.05
C LEU A 86 -3.92 6.03 -1.97
N PRO A 87 -2.95 5.12 -1.73
CA PRO A 87 -2.82 3.92 -2.57
C PRO A 87 -4.04 3.02 -2.45
N LEU A 88 -4.67 2.91 -1.28
CA LEU A 88 -5.86 2.07 -1.11
C LEU A 88 -7.03 2.55 -2.01
N ARG A 89 -7.31 3.85 -2.01
CA ARG A 89 -8.40 4.44 -2.82
C ARG A 89 -8.15 4.37 -4.33
N TYR A 90 -6.89 4.28 -4.75
CA TYR A 90 -6.55 4.10 -6.17
C TYR A 90 -6.77 2.65 -6.65
N LEU A 91 -6.60 1.68 -5.74
CA LEU A 91 -6.77 0.26 -6.03
C LEU A 91 -8.23 -0.18 -6.03
N LEU A 92 -9.09 0.51 -5.28
CA LEU A 92 -10.55 0.40 -5.36
C LEU A 92 -11.08 1.00 -6.67
#